data_AF-G3AAL9-F1
#
_entry.id   AF-G3AAL9-F1
#
_cell.length_a   1.000
_cell.length_b   1.000
_cell.length_c   1.000
_cell.angle_alpha   90.00
_cell.angle_beta   90.00
_cell.angle_gamma   90.00
#
_symmetry.space_group_name_H-M   'P 1'
#
loop_
_entity.id
_entity.type
_entity.pdbx_description
1 polymer ?
#
loop_
_entity_poly.entity_id
_entity_poly.type
_entity_poly.pdbx_seq_one_letter_code
_entity_poly.pdbx_strand_id
1 'polypeptide(L)'
;MATKEKKHSLYRVQVYTEGHPHISEMIVTADSKEFAAAVAIGHVKEANPDKGRPIHISQNNSKVLHVKKAGKNGAMVINKTPVDAFMAVSKAVRKKEKGD
;
A
#
# COMPACT_ATOMS: atom_id res chain seq x y z
N MET A 1 28.72 -6.44 -24.05
CA MET A 1 27.30 -6.85 -24.08
C MET A 1 26.52 -5.85 -23.23
N ALA A 2 25.62 -5.07 -23.81
CA ALA A 2 24.78 -4.15 -23.02
C ALA A 2 23.80 -5.00 -22.19
N THR A 3 23.89 -4.93 -20.87
CA THR A 3 22.88 -5.49 -19.98
C THR A 3 21.57 -4.77 -20.25
N LYS A 4 20.58 -5.45 -20.82
CA LYS A 4 19.21 -4.93 -20.89
C LYS A 4 18.79 -4.59 -19.46
N GLU A 5 18.60 -3.31 -19.18
CA GLU A 5 18.02 -2.89 -17.91
C GLU A 5 16.69 -3.63 -17.71
N LYS A 6 16.58 -4.38 -16.62
CA LYS A 6 15.31 -4.99 -16.22
C LYS A 6 14.36 -3.86 -15.88
N LYS A 7 13.36 -3.66 -16.73
CA LYS A 7 12.34 -2.62 -16.53
C LYS A 7 11.41 -3.03 -15.39
N HIS A 8 11.78 -2.65 -14.17
CA HIS A 8 10.91 -2.81 -13.01
C HIS A 8 9.65 -1.95 -13.16
N SER A 9 8.51 -2.46 -12.71
CA SER A 9 7.23 -1.74 -12.72
C SER A 9 6.75 -1.46 -11.30
N LEU A 10 6.00 -0.37 -11.12
CA LEU A 10 5.28 -0.12 -9.86
C LEU A 10 3.98 -0.93 -9.83
N TYR A 11 3.75 -1.60 -8.71
CA TYR A 11 2.55 -2.37 -8.42
C TYR A 11 1.91 -1.86 -7.14
N ARG A 12 0.58 -1.82 -7.17
CA ARG A 12 -0.27 -1.59 -6.03
C ARG A 12 -0.75 -2.93 -5.50
N VAL A 13 -0.43 -3.20 -4.24
CA VAL A 13 -0.76 -4.45 -3.55
C VAL A 13 -1.62 -4.13 -2.35
N GLN A 14 -2.74 -4.82 -2.22
CA GLN A 14 -3.62 -4.74 -1.07
C GLN A 14 -3.41 -5.98 -0.19
N VAL A 15 -3.10 -5.76 1.08
CA VAL A 15 -2.82 -6.81 2.06
C VAL A 15 -3.83 -6.71 3.20
N TYR A 16 -4.50 -7.82 3.48
CA TYR A 16 -5.31 -7.99 4.67
C TYR A 16 -4.49 -8.70 5.74
N THR A 17 -4.59 -8.23 6.99
CA THR A 17 -4.06 -8.94 8.15
C THR A 17 -5.21 -9.27 9.09
N GLU A 18 -5.35 -10.52 9.49
CA GLU A 18 -6.40 -10.96 10.40
C GLU A 18 -6.34 -10.22 11.75
N GLY A 19 -7.48 -9.67 12.15
CA GLY A 19 -7.64 -8.87 13.36
C GLY A 19 -7.31 -7.39 13.18
N HIS A 20 -6.90 -6.93 12.00
CA HIS A 20 -6.79 -5.50 11.72
C HIS A 20 -8.09 -4.93 11.15
N PRO A 21 -8.50 -3.73 11.61
CA PRO A 21 -9.74 -3.09 11.14
C PRO A 21 -9.63 -2.52 9.71
N HIS A 22 -8.45 -2.54 9.10
CA HIS A 22 -8.17 -1.89 7.82
C HIS A 22 -7.34 -2.80 6.91
N ILE A 23 -7.48 -2.59 5.60
CA ILE A 23 -6.63 -3.19 4.55
C ILE A 23 -5.46 -2.24 4.30
N SER A 24 -4.24 -2.78 4.27
CA SER A 24 -3.05 -2.01 3.89
C SER A 24 -2.92 -1.97 2.38
N GLU A 25 -2.77 -0.78 1.79
CA GLU A 25 -2.42 -0.60 0.38
C GLU A 25 -0.96 -0.15 0.29
N MET A 26 -0.17 -0.88 -0.49
CA MET A 26 1.26 -0.65 -0.67
C MET A 26 1.59 -0.46 -2.14
N ILE A 27 2.55 0.43 -2.43
CA ILE A 27 3.16 0.58 -3.76
C ILE A 27 4.56 -0.01 -3.69
N VAL A 28 4.83 -1.04 -4.50
CA VAL A 28 6.12 -1.74 -4.54
C VAL A 28 6.67 -1.79 -5.97
N THR A 29 7.98 -1.77 -6.10
CA THR A 29 8.69 -1.98 -7.36
C THR A 29 8.97 -3.46 -7.55
N ALA A 30 8.54 -4.04 -8.68
CA ALA A 30 8.72 -5.48 -8.93
C ALA A 30 8.81 -5.80 -10.43
N ASP A 31 9.33 -6.99 -10.75
CA ASP A 31 9.36 -7.53 -12.11
C ASP A 31 7.99 -8.08 -12.56
N SER A 32 7.20 -8.60 -11.61
CA SER A 32 5.91 -9.23 -11.88
C SER A 32 4.90 -8.98 -10.75
N LYS A 33 3.64 -9.37 -10.96
CA LYS A 33 2.60 -9.29 -9.92
C LYS A 33 2.90 -10.22 -8.75
N GLU A 34 3.44 -11.40 -9.03
CA GLU A 34 3.80 -12.42 -8.05
C GLU A 34 4.95 -11.93 -7.17
N PHE A 35 5.96 -11.32 -7.78
CA PHE A 35 7.05 -10.72 -7.04
C PHE A 35 6.60 -9.50 -6.22
N ALA A 36 5.70 -8.68 -6.76
CA ALA A 36 5.09 -7.58 -6.00
C ALA A 36 4.34 -8.08 -4.76
N ALA A 37 3.57 -9.17 -4.88
CA ALA A 37 2.88 -9.80 -3.76
C ALA A 37 3.86 -10.25 -2.67
N ALA A 38 4.95 -10.91 -3.07
CA ALA A 38 5.98 -11.40 -2.16
C ALA A 38 6.71 -10.26 -1.41
N VAL A 39 7.06 -9.19 -2.12
CA VAL A 39 7.70 -8.00 -1.52
C VAL A 39 6.75 -7.32 -0.53
N ALA A 40 5.49 -7.11 -0.91
CA ALA A 40 4.50 -6.47 -0.05
C ALA A 40 4.23 -7.27 1.24
N ILE A 41 4.05 -8.59 1.13
CA ILE A 41 3.82 -9.42 2.31
C ILE A 41 5.07 -9.51 3.21
N GLY A 42 6.27 -9.51 2.62
CA GLY A 42 7.53 -9.44 3.36
C GLY A 42 7.62 -8.18 4.23
N HIS A 43 7.34 -7.01 3.67
CA HIS A 43 7.32 -5.77 4.43
C HIS A 43 6.28 -5.75 5.56
N VAL A 44 5.09 -6.29 5.33
CA VAL A 44 4.05 -6.37 6.39
C VAL A 44 4.54 -7.23 7.56
N LYS A 45 5.23 -8.34 7.25
CA LYS A 45 5.80 -9.29 8.21
C LYS A 45 6.97 -8.70 9.00
N GLU A 46 7.87 -7.99 8.32
CA GLU A 46 9.00 -7.29 8.94
C GLU A 46 8.53 -6.16 9.87
N ALA A 47 7.55 -5.36 9.42
CA ALA A 47 7.04 -4.25 10.20
C ALA A 47 6.26 -4.70 11.44
N ASN A 48 5.79 -5.95 11.48
CA ASN A 48 4.94 -6.45 12.55
C ASN A 48 5.18 -7.96 12.81
N PRO A 49 6.33 -8.33 13.40
CA PRO A 49 6.74 -9.73 13.47
C PRO A 49 5.80 -10.60 14.31
N ASP A 50 5.29 -10.08 15.44
CA ASP A 50 4.53 -10.82 16.44
C ASP A 50 3.08 -10.34 16.63
N LYS A 51 2.76 -9.05 16.44
CA LYS A 51 1.41 -8.47 16.64
C LYS A 51 0.69 -9.00 17.90
N GLY A 52 1.43 -9.09 19.01
CA GLY A 52 0.90 -9.61 20.29
C GLY A 52 0.56 -11.11 20.28
N ARG A 53 1.08 -11.89 19.33
CA ARG A 53 0.86 -13.32 19.13
C ARG A 53 2.19 -14.05 18.87
N PRO A 54 2.26 -15.38 19.03
CA PRO A 54 3.42 -16.15 18.63
C PRO A 54 3.77 -15.93 17.14
N ILE A 55 5.06 -15.78 16.84
CA ILE A 55 5.56 -15.41 15.51
C ILE A 55 5.02 -16.32 14.39
N HIS A 56 5.00 -17.63 14.58
CA HIS A 56 4.51 -18.58 13.58
C HIS A 56 3.02 -18.38 13.23
N ILE A 57 2.22 -17.86 14.16
CA ILE A 57 0.81 -17.51 13.95
C ILE A 57 0.70 -16.15 13.27
N SER A 58 1.40 -15.14 13.79
CA SER A 58 1.39 -13.78 13.24
C SER A 58 1.79 -13.74 11.76
N GLN A 59 2.80 -14.52 11.40
CA GLN A 59 3.36 -14.59 10.05
C GLN A 59 2.43 -15.27 9.02
N ASN A 60 1.38 -15.98 9.45
CA ASN A 60 0.43 -16.65 8.56
C ASN A 60 -0.89 -15.86 8.38
N ASN A 61 -1.07 -14.79 9.15
CA ASN A 61 -2.35 -14.07 9.22
C ASN A 61 -2.46 -12.93 8.21
N SER A 62 -1.39 -12.64 7.46
CA SER A 62 -1.41 -11.66 6.39
C SER A 62 -1.58 -12.35 5.04
N LYS A 63 -2.49 -11.83 4.21
CA LYS A 63 -2.80 -12.38 2.88
C LYS A 63 -2.90 -11.24 1.87
N VAL A 64 -2.30 -11.44 0.71
CA VAL A 64 -2.45 -10.53 -0.43
C VAL A 64 -3.84 -10.74 -1.03
N LEU A 65 -4.65 -9.68 -1.07
CA LEU A 65 -5.99 -9.73 -1.65
C LEU A 65 -5.97 -9.42 -3.15
N HIS A 66 -5.15 -8.43 -3.55
CA HIS A 66 -5.17 -7.94 -4.92
C HIS A 66 -3.84 -7.30 -5.30
N VAL A 67 -3.41 -7.55 -6.55
CA VAL A 67 -2.21 -6.96 -7.15
C VAL A 67 -2.52 -6.37 -8.52
N LYS A 68 -2.23 -5.09 -8.70
CA LYS A 68 -2.42 -4.37 -9.96
C LYS A 68 -1.21 -3.49 -10.26
N LYS A 69 -0.85 -3.32 -11.54
CA LYS A 69 0.15 -2.31 -11.93
C LYS A 69 -0.34 -0.92 -11.53
N ALA A 70 0.47 -0.18 -10.77
CA ALA A 70 0.13 1.13 -10.21
C ALA A 70 0.08 2.25 -11.26
N GLY A 71 0.55 1.98 -12.48
CA GLY A 71 0.68 2.98 -13.53
C GLY A 71 0.75 2.42 -14.95
N LYS A 72 0.56 3.31 -15.93
CA LYS A 72 1.02 3.12 -17.31
C LYS A 72 2.35 3.85 -17.43
N ASN A 73 3.41 3.16 -17.88
CA ASN A 73 4.71 3.77 -18.21
C ASN A 73 5.29 4.74 -17.16
N GLY A 74 5.53 4.27 -15.93
CA GLY A 74 6.32 5.01 -14.94
C GLY A 74 5.59 6.11 -14.15
N ALA A 75 4.32 6.39 -14.44
CA ALA A 75 3.52 7.33 -13.64
C ALA A 75 2.52 6.58 -12.73
N MET A 76 2.60 6.84 -11.42
CA MET A 76 1.58 6.38 -10.46
C MET A 76 0.27 7.13 -10.74
N VAL A 77 -0.86 6.43 -10.78
CA VAL A 77 -2.17 7.10 -10.87
C VAL A 77 -2.43 7.84 -9.54
N ILE A 78 -2.14 9.14 -9.52
CA ILE A 78 -2.50 10.01 -8.41
C ILE A 78 -3.97 10.39 -8.62
N ASN A 79 -4.84 9.94 -7.72
CA ASN A 79 -6.24 10.34 -7.72
C ASN A 79 -6.32 11.88 -7.67
N LYS A 80 -7.05 12.47 -8.60
CA LYS A 80 -7.27 13.93 -8.63
C LYS A 80 -8.41 14.26 -7.68
N THR A 81 -8.10 14.94 -6.59
CA THR A 81 -9.13 15.53 -5.71
C THR A 81 -9.55 16.88 -6.32
N PRO A 82 -10.86 17.11 -6.58
CA PRO A 82 -11.33 18.44 -6.97
C PRO A 82 -10.95 19.47 -5.91
N VAL A 83 -10.45 20.62 -6.35
CA VAL A 83 -9.96 21.68 -5.46
C VAL A 83 -11.04 22.09 -4.45
N ASP A 84 -12.28 22.25 -4.92
CA ASP A 84 -13.40 22.65 -4.07
C ASP A 84 -13.68 21.65 -2.95
N ALA A 85 -13.58 20.35 -3.23
CA ALA A 85 -13.76 19.30 -2.23
C ALA A 85 -12.65 19.35 -1.17
N PHE A 86 -11.40 19.53 -1.60
CA PHE A 86 -10.27 19.69 -0.68
C PHE A 86 -10.44 20.93 0.22
N MET A 87 -10.80 22.07 -0.38
CA MET A 87 -10.97 23.34 0.34
C MET A 87 -12.11 23.27 1.36
N ALA A 88 -13.23 22.62 1.02
CA ALA A 88 -14.36 22.42 1.92
C ALA A 88 -13.96 21.60 3.16
N VAL A 89 -13.28 20.48 2.96
CA VAL A 89 -12.79 19.63 4.06
C VAL A 89 -11.75 20.37 4.90
N SER A 90 -10.78 21.04 4.28
CA SER A 90 -9.74 21.80 4.99
C SER A 90 -10.34 22.89 5.88
N LYS A 91 -11.35 23.62 5.39
CA LYS A 91 -12.05 24.64 6.16
C LYS A 91 -12.83 24.04 7.34
N ALA A 92 -13.51 22.90 7.14
CA ALA A 92 -14.26 22.23 8.20
C ALA A 92 -13.34 21.71 9.31
N VAL A 93 -12.20 21.13 8.96
CA VAL A 93 -11.19 20.66 9.93
C VAL A 93 -10.62 21.84 10.73
N ARG A 94 -10.24 22.95 10.06
CA ARG A 94 -9.74 24.15 10.74
C ARG A 94 -10.74 24.80 11.68
N LYS A 95 -12.04 24.75 11.39
CA LYS A 95 -13.09 25.22 12.31
C LYS A 95 -13.15 24.36 13.57
N LYS A 96 -13.08 23.04 13.40
CA LYS A 96 -13.11 22.08 14.51
C LYS A 96 -11.90 22.22 15.45
N GLU A 97 -10.72 22.58 14.94
CA GLU A 97 -9.53 22.84 15.75
C GLU A 97 -9.60 24.15 16.55
N LYS A 98 -10.44 25.10 16.13
CA LYS A 98 -10.60 26.40 16.80
C LYS A 98 -11.66 26.41 17.89
N GLY A 99 -12.27 25.26 18.20
CA GLY A 99 -13.28 25.14 19.25
C GLY A 99 -14.57 25.84 18.87
N ASP A 100 -15.51 25.07 18.30
CA ASP A 100 -16.91 25.23 18.66
C ASP A 100 -17.16 24.43 19.94
#